data_AF-A0A2K8KX10-F1
#
_entry.id   AF-A0A2K8KX10-F1
#
_cell.length_a   1.000
_cell.length_b   1.000
_cell.length_c   1.000
_cell.angle_alpha   90.00
_cell.angle_beta   90.00
_cell.angle_gamma   90.00
#
_symmetry.space_group_name_H-M   'P 1'
#
loop_
_entity.id
_entity.type
_entity.pdbx_description
1 polymer ?
#
loop_
_entity_poly.entity_id
_entity_poly.type
_entity_poly.pdbx_seq_one_letter_code
_entity_poly.pdbx_strand_id
1 'polypeptide(L)' 'MVKDTEVNLRRMRYRLNRQGMLELDAWLSPLLDANTEDEKVASAIETLLQCEAPQLQSMMMGQCEIPEALEKWLCR' A
#
# COMPACT_ATOMS: atom_id res chain seq x y z
N MET A 1 14.94 -7.36 -7.50
CA MET A 1 13.98 -7.18 -6.40
C MET A 1 12.89 -6.15 -6.73
N VAL A 2 13.14 -5.09 -7.50
CA VAL A 2 12.13 -4.06 -7.86
C VAL A 2 10.85 -4.59 -8.54
N LYS A 3 10.96 -5.62 -9.41
CA LYS A 3 9.81 -6.19 -10.11
C LYS A 3 8.83 -6.94 -9.21
N ASP A 4 9.28 -7.41 -8.04
CA ASP A 4 8.46 -8.24 -7.16
C ASP A 4 7.48 -7.39 -6.34
N THR A 5 7.90 -6.18 -5.96
CA THR A 5 7.10 -5.24 -5.15
C THR A 5 5.81 -4.82 -5.87
N GLU A 6 5.90 -4.44 -7.15
CA GLU A 6 4.73 -4.04 -7.95
C GLU A 6 3.74 -5.21 -8.12
N VAL A 7 4.26 -6.40 -8.43
CA VAL A 7 3.44 -7.62 -8.58
C VAL A 7 2.73 -7.96 -7.28
N ASN A 8 3.44 -7.86 -6.15
CA ASN A 8 2.86 -8.14 -4.83
C ASN A 8 1.81 -7.10 -4.43
N LEU A 9 2.01 -5.83 -4.78
CA LEU A 9 1.01 -4.78 -4.57
C LEU A 9 -0.28 -5.06 -5.37
N ARG A 10 -0.16 -5.45 -6.64
CA ARG A 10 -1.31 -5.87 -7.46
C ARG A 10 -2.03 -7.08 -6.85
N ARG A 11 -1.30 -8.06 -6.32
CA ARG A 11 -1.87 -9.25 -5.65
C ARG A 11 -2.60 -8.89 -4.36
N MET A 12 -2.01 -8.03 -3.52
CA MET A 12 -2.64 -7.55 -2.29
C MET A 12 -3.96 -6.84 -2.60
N ARG A 13 -3.95 -5.91 -3.55
CA ARG A 13 -5.14 -5.18 -4.00
C ARG A 13 -6.24 -6.11 -4.54
N TYR A 14 -5.86 -7.08 -5.37
CA TYR A 14 -6.81 -8.09 -5.84
C TYR A 14 -7.43 -8.90 -4.69
N ARG A 15 -6.62 -9.32 -3.70
CA ARG A 15 -7.11 -10.00 -2.49
C ARG A 15 -8.09 -9.14 -1.70
N LEU A 16 -7.78 -7.86 -1.49
CA LEU A 16 -8.65 -6.92 -0.77
C LEU A 16 -9.98 -6.72 -1.51
N ASN A 17 -9.93 -6.53 -2.83
CA ASN A 17 -11.13 -6.41 -3.66
C ASN A 17 -12.03 -7.66 -3.54
N ARG A 18 -11.44 -8.86 -3.58
CA ARG A 18 -12.14 -10.14 -3.36
C ARG A 18 -12.75 -10.29 -1.96
N GLN A 19 -12.26 -9.55 -0.97
CA GLN A 19 -12.80 -9.51 0.40
C GLN A 19 -13.86 -8.42 0.59
N GLY A 20 -14.22 -7.68 -0.46
CA GLY A 20 -15.16 -6.56 -0.38
C GLY A 20 -14.53 -5.26 0.14
N MET A 21 -13.19 -5.21 0.30
CA MET A 21 -12.46 -4.05 0.81
C MET A 21 -12.11 -3.07 -0.32
N LEU A 22 -13.15 -2.54 -0.98
CA LEU A 22 -13.00 -1.67 -2.16
C LEU A 22 -12.35 -0.32 -1.82
N GLU A 23 -12.63 0.21 -0.63
CA GLU A 23 -12.04 1.48 -0.16
C GLU A 23 -10.52 1.35 0.00
N LEU A 24 -10.04 0.25 0.59
CA LEU A 24 -8.61 -0.03 0.68
C LEU A 24 -7.96 -0.24 -0.69
N ASP A 25 -8.63 -0.94 -1.61
CA ASP A 25 -8.14 -1.11 -2.98
C ASP A 25 -7.98 0.24 -3.69
N ALA A 26 -8.96 1.13 -3.54
CA ALA A 26 -8.92 2.48 -4.08
C ALA A 26 -7.82 3.34 -3.44
N TRP A 27 -7.72 3.32 -2.11
CA TRP A 27 -6.72 4.06 -1.34
C TRP A 27 -5.28 3.62 -1.68
N LEU A 28 -5.04 2.33 -1.90
CA LEU A 28 -3.73 1.80 -2.28
C LEU A 28 -3.41 1.97 -3.77
N SER A 29 -4.39 2.32 -4.61
CA SER A 29 -4.19 2.41 -6.07
C SER A 29 -3.08 3.38 -6.52
N PRO A 30 -2.86 4.56 -5.89
CA PRO A 30 -1.81 5.50 -6.30
C PRO A 30 -0.38 4.93 -6.14
N LEU A 31 -0.20 3.88 -5.32
CA LEU A 31 1.09 3.23 -5.14
C LEU A 31 1.56 2.45 -6.37
N LEU A 32 0.67 2.17 -7.33
CA LEU A 32 1.08 1.60 -8.62
C LEU A 32 1.99 2.53 -9.42
N ASP A 33 1.86 3.84 -9.20
CA ASP A 33 2.67 4.87 -9.85
C ASP A 33 3.86 5.30 -8.97
N ALA A 34 4.11 4.60 -7.86
CA ALA A 34 5.22 4.92 -6.96
C ALA A 34 6.56 4.49 -7.57
N ASN A 35 7.60 5.32 -7.36
CA ASN A 35 8.94 4.99 -7.82
C ASN A 35 9.56 3.91 -6.92
N THR A 36 9.45 2.64 -7.32
CA THR A 36 10.00 1.49 -6.59
C THR A 36 11.50 1.29 -6.79
N GLU A 37 12.17 2.12 -7.60
CA GLU A 37 13.64 2.19 -7.66
C GLU A 37 14.22 2.93 -6.46
N ASP A 38 13.42 3.77 -5.78
CA ASP A 38 13.79 4.38 -4.51
C ASP A 38 13.65 3.33 -3.39
N GLU A 39 14.78 2.96 -2.78
CA GLU A 39 14.83 1.95 -1.70
C GLU A 39 13.91 2.29 -0.53
N LYS A 40 13.73 3.57 -0.19
CA LYS A 40 12.83 3.97 0.90
C LYS A 40 11.38 3.70 0.55
N VAL A 41 10.99 3.98 -0.69
CA VAL A 41 9.64 3.75 -1.19
C VAL A 41 9.38 2.25 -1.29
N ALA A 42 10.32 1.49 -1.86
CA ALA A 42 10.21 0.04 -1.97
C ALA A 42 10.07 -0.63 -0.60
N SER A 43 10.92 -0.28 0.36
CA SER A 43 10.87 -0.80 1.74
C SER A 43 9.58 -0.44 2.46
N ALA A 44 9.06 0.78 2.25
CA ALA A 44 7.79 1.18 2.83
C ALA A 44 6.60 0.42 2.23
N ILE A 45 6.59 0.16 0.92
CA ILE A 45 5.56 -0.67 0.28
C ILE A 45 5.65 -2.11 0.79
N GLU A 46 6.86 -2.65 0.95
CA GLU A 46 7.06 -3.98 1.55
C GLU A 46 6.49 -4.07 2.96
N THR A 47 6.59 -2.99 3.75
CA THR A 47 5.95 -2.90 5.07
C THR A 47 4.42 -3.01 4.96
N LEU A 48 3.79 -2.25 4.05
CA LEU A 48 2.34 -2.35 3.82
C LEU A 48 1.91 -3.74 3.35
N LEU A 49 2.73 -4.43 2.55
CA LEU A 49 2.44 -5.78 2.08
C LEU A 49 2.38 -6.82 3.21
N GLN A 50 3.04 -6.55 4.34
CA GLN A 50 2.96 -7.38 5.54
C GLN A 50 1.76 -7.04 6.44
N CYS A 51 1.10 -5.90 6.20
CA CYS A 51 -0.05 -5.49 7.00
C CYS A 51 -1.31 -6.29 6.65
N GLU A 52 -2.12 -6.55 7.67
CA GLU A 52 -3.46 -7.10 7.51
C GLU A 52 -4.48 -6.00 7.18
N ALA A 53 -5.64 -6.39 6.62
CA ALA A 53 -6.69 -5.44 6.25
C ALA A 53 -7.10 -4.49 7.39
N PRO A 54 -7.27 -4.93 8.66
CA PRO A 54 -7.60 -4.01 9.75
C PRO A 54 -6.51 -2.96 10.01
N GLN A 55 -5.22 -3.32 9.88
CA GLN A 55 -4.12 -2.38 10.06
C GLN A 55 -4.09 -1.34 8.94
N LEU A 56 -4.30 -1.78 7.70
CA LEU A 56 -4.42 -0.89 6.54
C LEU A 56 -5.61 0.07 6.68
N GLN A 57 -6.74 -0.39 7.25
CA GLN A 57 -7.88 0.48 7.55
C GLN A 57 -7.53 1.53 8.60
N SER A 58 -6.86 1.14 9.68
CA SER A 58 -6.42 2.10 10.71
C SER A 58 -5.51 3.18 10.11
N MET A 59 -4.59 2.81 9.21
CA MET A 59 -3.75 3.77 8.49
C MET A 59 -4.58 4.71 7.59
N MET A 60 -5.49 4.15 6.79
CA MET A 60 -6.40 4.92 5.92
C MET A 60 -7.26 5.93 6.71
N MET A 61 -7.68 5.55 7.93
CA MET A 61 -8.50 6.39 8.82
C MET A 61 -7.67 7.37 9.65
N GLY A 62 -6.34 7.42 9.49
CA GLY A 62 -5.44 8.27 10.27
C GLY A 62 -5.29 7.84 11.73
N GLN A 63 -5.68 6.62 12.07
CA GLN A 63 -5.57 6.04 13.41
C GLN A 63 -4.21 5.36 13.64
N CYS A 64 -3.48 5.08 12.56
CA CYS A 64 -2.14 4.53 12.56
C CYS A 64 -1.27 5.32 11.59
N GLU A 65 0.01 5.47 11.90
CA GLU A 65 0.94 6.18 11.03
C GLU A 65 1.16 5.41 9.73
N ILE A 66 1.16 6.14 8.64
CA ILE A 66 1.58 5.66 7.32
C ILE A 66 3.09 5.88 7.24
N PRO A 67 3.87 4.98 6.62
CA PRO A 67 5.28 5.24 6.39
C PRO A 67 5.51 6.58 5.66
N GLU A 68 6.36 7.44 6.21
CA GLU A 68 6.62 8.81 5.71
C GLU A 68 6.89 8.84 4.19
N ALA A 69 7.66 7.86 3.70
CA ALA A 69 8.00 7.73 2.28
C ALA A 69 6.75 7.61 1.37
N LEU A 70 5.61 7.15 1.90
CA LEU A 70 4.38 6.90 1.16
C LEU A 70 3.31 8.00 1.29
N GLU A 71 3.50 8.96 2.20
CA GLU A 71 2.49 10.00 2.49
C GLU A 71 2.06 10.76 1.24
N LYS A 72 3.01 11.10 0.35
CA LYS A 72 2.70 11.84 -0.89
C LYS A 72 1.73 11.11 -1.84
N TRP A 73 1.56 9.79 -1.68
CA TRP A 73 0.60 8.99 -2.43
C TRP A 73 -0.68 8.70 -1.66
N LEU A 74 -0.61 8.57 -0.33
CA LEU A 74 -1.69 8.05 0.51
C LEU A 74 -2.43 9.13 1.34
N CYS A 75 -1.86 10.31 1.51
CA CYS A 75 -2.40 11.42 2.31
C CYS A 75 -2.84 12.62 1.45
N ARG A 76 -3.65 12.38 0.41
CA ARG A 76 -4.15 13.45 -0.48
C ARG A 76 -5.37 14.18 0.07
#